data_AF-A0A4Y2PCL5-F1
#
_entry.id   AF-A0A4Y2PCL5-F1
#
_cell.length_a   1.000
_cell.length_b   1.000
_cell.length_c   1.000
_cell.angle_alpha   90.00
_cell.angle_beta   90.00
_cell.angle_gamma   90.00
#
_symmetry.space_group_name_H-M   'P 1'
#
loop_
_entity.id
_entity.type
_entity.pdbx_description
1 polymer ?
#
loop_
_entity_poly.entity_id
_entity_poly.type
_entity_poly.pdbx_seq_one_letter_code
_entity_poly.pdbx_strand_id
1 'polypeptide(L)'
;MESQITDLRPSKVKIYNKELLVEQSLVMTMVDGKICSILSEQSGQKCYIYGAFPREMNILEKHNEKAIDPSKFRFGLLGLHAWIRCFERLLHLLCKLEVKKLK
;
A
#
# COMPACT_ATOMS: atom_id res chain seq x y z
N MET A 1 -5.71 -15.30 -9.67
CA MET A 1 -6.61 -14.64 -8.72
C MET A 1 -7.33 -13.47 -9.39
N GLU A 2 -6.63 -12.50 -10.01
CA GLU A 2 -7.28 -11.40 -10.74
C GLU A 2 -8.24 -11.89 -11.86
N SER A 3 -7.86 -12.90 -12.64
CA SER A 3 -8.74 -13.51 -13.65
C SER A 3 -10.05 -14.06 -13.09
N GLN A 4 -9.99 -14.72 -11.93
CA GLN A 4 -11.17 -15.29 -11.27
C GLN A 4 -12.09 -14.20 -10.70
N ILE A 5 -11.54 -13.04 -10.34
CA ILE A 5 -12.32 -11.89 -9.86
C ILE A 5 -13.05 -11.23 -11.03
N THR A 6 -12.41 -11.10 -12.20
CA THR A 6 -13.04 -10.56 -13.41
C THR A 6 -14.20 -11.43 -13.91
N ASP A 7 -14.09 -12.75 -13.72
CA ASP A 7 -15.11 -13.72 -14.14
C ASP A 7 -16.25 -13.90 -13.12
N LEU A 8 -16.31 -13.09 -12.05
CA LEU A 8 -17.35 -13.17 -11.04
C LEU A 8 -18.73 -12.84 -11.63
N ARG A 9 -19.68 -13.76 -11.41
CA ARG A 9 -21.07 -13.56 -11.80
C ARG A 9 -21.84 -12.93 -10.63
N PRO A 10 -22.78 -12.02 -10.90
CA PRO A 10 -23.65 -11.46 -9.87
C PRO A 10 -24.37 -12.56 -9.09
N SER A 11 -24.39 -12.43 -7.77
CA SER A 11 -25.03 -13.40 -6.90
C SER A 11 -26.53 -13.13 -6.82
N LYS A 12 -27.35 -14.15 -7.06
CA LYS A 12 -28.80 -14.07 -6.91
C LYS A 12 -29.18 -14.44 -5.48
N VAL A 13 -29.79 -13.52 -4.76
CA VAL A 13 -30.22 -13.72 -3.36
C VAL A 13 -31.71 -13.45 -3.26
N LYS A 14 -32.45 -14.33 -2.58
CA LYS A 14 -33.88 -14.15 -2.35
C LYS A 14 -34.10 -13.67 -0.91
N ILE A 15 -34.57 -12.43 -0.76
CA ILE A 15 -34.84 -11.81 0.55
C ILE A 15 -36.30 -11.32 0.53
N TYR A 16 -37.11 -11.74 1.51
CA TYR A 16 -38.53 -11.36 1.63
C TYR A 16 -39.35 -11.49 0.32
N ASN A 17 -39.24 -12.63 -0.36
CA ASN A 17 -39.89 -12.91 -1.65
C ASN A 17 -39.47 -12.03 -2.85
N LYS A 18 -38.45 -11.19 -2.72
CA LYS A 18 -37.83 -10.47 -3.84
C LYS A 18 -36.51 -11.12 -4.21
N GLU A 19 -36.27 -11.24 -5.52
CA GLU A 19 -34.98 -11.66 -6.06
C GLU A 19 -34.09 -10.44 -6.27
N LEU A 20 -32.93 -10.45 -5.64
CA LEU A 20 -31.92 -9.41 -5.74
C LEU A 20 -30.72 -9.96 -6.51
N LEU A 21 -30.20 -9.15 -7.43
CA LEU A 21 -28.91 -9.38 -8.08
C LEU A 21 -27.87 -8.51 -7.37
N VAL A 22 -26.85 -9.16 -6.81
CA VAL A 22 -25.77 -8.50 -6.08
C VAL A 22 -24.51 -8.56 -6.94
N GLU A 23 -24.07 -7.39 -7.42
CA GLU A 23 -22.78 -7.22 -8.07
C GLU A 23 -21.68 -7.07 -7.02
N GLN A 24 -20.54 -7.71 -7.28
CA GLN A 24 -19.42 -7.78 -6.34
C GLN A 24 -18.21 -7.10 -6.96
N SER A 25 -17.65 -6.11 -6.26
CA SER A 25 -16.37 -5.48 -6.61
C SER A 25 -15.36 -5.79 -5.52
N LEU A 26 -14.29 -6.50 -5.87
CA LEU A 26 -13.22 -6.87 -4.95
C LEU A 26 -11.99 -6.02 -5.25
N VAL A 27 -11.44 -5.39 -4.22
CA VAL A 27 -10.22 -4.55 -4.32
C VAL A 27 -9.15 -5.12 -3.40
N MET A 28 -7.92 -5.27 -3.93
CA MET A 28 -6.80 -5.89 -3.22
C MET A 28 -6.11 -4.90 -2.26
N THR A 29 -6.81 -4.45 -1.21
CA THR A 29 -6.28 -3.49 -0.22
C THR A 29 -5.71 -4.15 1.04
N MET A 30 -6.14 -5.37 1.35
CA MET A 30 -5.71 -6.10 2.55
C MET A 30 -4.44 -6.93 2.29
N VAL A 31 -3.36 -6.24 1.93
CA VAL A 31 -2.05 -6.85 1.66
C VAL A 31 -0.97 -6.16 2.50
N ASP A 32 0.12 -6.86 2.80
CA ASP A 32 1.25 -6.23 3.50
C ASP A 32 2.18 -5.49 2.52
N GLY A 33 3.01 -4.59 3.07
CA GLY A 33 3.89 -3.75 2.25
C GLY A 33 4.97 -4.52 1.49
N LYS A 34 5.34 -5.71 1.98
CA LYS A 34 6.32 -6.58 1.31
C LYS A 34 5.67 -7.24 0.09
N ILE A 35 4.43 -7.71 0.23
CA ILE A 35 3.63 -8.25 -0.87
C ILE A 35 3.36 -7.17 -1.92
N CYS A 36 3.02 -5.93 -1.53
CA CYS A 36 2.90 -4.82 -2.48
C CYS A 36 4.18 -4.59 -3.29
N SER A 37 5.34 -4.69 -2.65
CA SER A 37 6.63 -4.51 -3.31
C SER A 37 6.89 -5.60 -4.35
N ILE A 38 6.59 -6.86 -4.00
CA ILE A 38 6.70 -8.01 -4.91
C ILE A 38 5.72 -7.86 -6.09
N LEU A 39 4.45 -7.57 -5.81
CA LEU A 39 3.41 -7.40 -6.84
C LEU A 39 3.64 -6.18 -7.74
N SER A 40 4.37 -5.18 -7.26
CA SER A 40 4.75 -3.99 -8.05
C SER A 40 6.12 -4.12 -8.72
N GLU A 41 6.76 -5.28 -8.62
CA GLU A 41 8.12 -5.56 -9.13
C GLU A 41 9.16 -4.52 -8.66
N GLN A 42 9.00 -4.02 -7.43
CA GLN A 42 9.90 -3.06 -6.81
C GLN A 42 10.71 -3.71 -5.68
N SER A 43 11.87 -3.12 -5.38
CA SER A 43 12.61 -3.43 -4.16
C SER A 43 11.76 -3.09 -2.92
N GLY A 44 11.84 -3.91 -1.87
CA GLY A 44 11.13 -3.67 -0.61
C GLY A 44 11.55 -2.40 0.14
N GLN A 45 12.64 -1.75 -0.27
CA GLN A 45 13.06 -0.44 0.26
C GLN A 45 12.54 0.74 -0.56
N LYS A 46 12.05 0.48 -1.78
CA LYS A 46 11.58 1.50 -2.71
C LYS A 46 10.07 1.68 -2.50
N CYS A 47 9.61 2.93 -2.49
CA CYS A 47 8.17 3.21 -2.40
C CYS A 47 7.47 2.56 -3.59
N TYR A 48 6.48 1.68 -3.35
CA TYR A 48 5.77 1.01 -4.44
C TYR A 48 4.94 2.00 -5.27
N ILE A 49 4.39 3.06 -4.66
CA ILE A 49 3.63 4.11 -5.33
C ILE A 49 4.54 5.00 -6.18
N TYR A 50 5.49 5.69 -5.54
CA TYR A 50 6.35 6.69 -6.19
C TYR A 50 7.58 6.11 -6.89
N GLY A 51 7.92 4.85 -6.65
CA GLY A 51 9.15 4.25 -7.17
C GLY A 51 10.41 5.03 -6.73
N ALA A 52 10.43 5.59 -5.52
CA ALA A 52 11.56 6.36 -4.99
C ALA A 52 12.25 5.61 -3.84
N PHE A 53 13.57 5.69 -3.79
CA PHE A 53 14.33 5.19 -2.66
C PHE A 53 14.27 6.17 -1.47
N PRO A 54 14.51 5.72 -0.22
CA PRO A 54 14.47 6.59 0.95
C PRO A 54 15.43 7.79 0.86
N ARG A 55 16.54 7.67 0.12
CA ARG A 55 17.51 8.75 -0.13
C ARG A 55 16.98 9.85 -1.04
N GLU A 56 16.04 9.51 -1.91
CA GLU A 56 15.42 10.42 -2.88
C GLU A 56 14.15 11.04 -2.30
N MET A 57 13.54 10.41 -1.30
CA MET A 57 12.25 10.85 -0.75
C MET A 57 12.27 12.23 -0.11
N ASN A 58 13.43 12.73 0.31
CA ASN A 58 13.58 14.07 0.87
C ASN A 58 13.85 15.16 -0.18
N ILE A 59 13.98 14.81 -1.46
CA ILE A 59 14.25 15.75 -2.56
C ILE A 59 12.91 16.01 -3.26
N LEU A 60 12.22 17.09 -2.88
CA LEU A 60 10.85 17.37 -3.30
C LEU A 60 10.73 17.62 -4.80
N GLU A 61 11.77 18.18 -5.40
CA GLU A 61 11.86 18.49 -6.83
C GLU A 61 11.72 17.21 -7.67
N LYS A 62 12.31 16.10 -7.22
CA LYS A 62 12.28 14.80 -7.91
C LYS A 62 10.92 14.11 -7.87
N HIS A 63 10.01 14.56 -7.01
CA HIS A 63 8.67 13.96 -6.90
C HIS A 63 7.68 14.57 -7.88
N ASN A 64 7.82 15.85 -8.20
CA ASN A 64 6.94 16.54 -9.16
C ASN A 64 7.14 16.06 -10.61
N GLU A 65 8.33 15.56 -10.92
CA GLU A 65 8.70 15.07 -12.26
C GLU A 65 8.37 13.59 -12.48
N LYS A 66 8.09 12.84 -11.41
CA LYS A 66 7.83 11.39 -11.50
C LYS A 66 6.38 11.10 -11.83
N ALA A 67 6.15 10.51 -13.00
CA ALA A 67 4.87 9.92 -13.35
C ALA A 67 4.54 8.75 -12.39
N ILE A 68 3.40 8.84 -11.71
CA ILE A 68 2.88 7.78 -10.85
C ILE A 68 1.98 6.89 -11.71
N ASP A 69 2.16 5.58 -11.59
CA ASP A 69 1.28 4.60 -12.21
C ASP A 69 0.00 4.41 -11.36
N PRO A 70 -1.19 4.79 -11.87
CA PRO A 70 -2.44 4.65 -11.13
C PRO A 70 -2.81 3.21 -10.79
N SER A 71 -2.27 2.23 -11.53
CA SER A 71 -2.56 0.81 -11.28
C SER A 71 -2.14 0.37 -9.87
N LYS A 72 -1.15 1.04 -9.29
CA LYS A 72 -0.59 0.73 -7.97
C LYS A 72 -1.45 1.24 -6.82
N PHE A 73 -2.44 2.09 -7.08
CA PHE A 73 -3.38 2.55 -6.06
C PHE A 73 -4.35 1.46 -5.61
N ARG A 74 -4.46 0.35 -6.37
CA ARG A 74 -5.29 -0.81 -6.01
C ARG A 74 -4.92 -1.43 -4.66
N PHE A 75 -3.68 -1.23 -4.20
CA PHE A 75 -3.19 -1.71 -2.93
C PHE A 75 -3.65 -0.85 -1.73
N GLY A 76 -4.15 0.36 -2.00
CA GLY A 76 -4.58 1.31 -0.97
C GLY A 76 -3.44 1.76 -0.05
N LEU A 77 -3.80 2.45 1.04
CA LEU A 77 -2.87 2.82 2.09
C LEU A 77 -2.80 1.71 3.14
N LEU A 78 -1.59 1.19 3.37
CA LEU A 78 -1.35 0.16 4.37
C LEU A 78 -1.22 0.78 5.77
N GLY A 79 -2.34 1.29 6.30
CA GLY A 79 -2.38 2.08 7.53
C GLY A 79 -1.69 1.40 8.72
N LEU A 80 -1.90 0.08 8.89
CA LEU A 80 -1.24 -0.70 9.94
C LEU A 80 0.29 -0.67 9.81
N HIS A 81 0.81 -0.96 8.62
CA HIS A 81 2.25 -0.92 8.37
C HIS A 81 2.82 0.49 8.47
N ALA A 82 2.06 1.51 8.07
CA ALA A 82 2.48 2.90 8.19
C ALA A 82 2.73 3.26 9.66
N TRP A 83 1.79 2.94 10.56
CA TRP A 83 1.94 3.19 12.00
C TRP A 83 3.16 2.47 12.58
N ILE A 84 3.30 1.16 12.31
CA ILE A 84 4.43 0.36 12.82
C ILE A 84 5.78 0.97 12.39
N ARG A 85 5.91 1.32 11.10
CA ARG A 85 7.15 1.91 10.56
C ARG A 85 7.41 3.31 11.09
N CYS A 86 6.37 4.11 11.33
CA CYS A 86 6.49 5.41 11.98
C CYS A 86 7.04 5.27 13.40
N PHE A 87 6.50 4.35 14.21
CA PHE A 87 7.00 4.09 15.56
C PHE A 87 8.45 3.58 15.56
N GLU A 88 8.78 2.61 14.70
CA GLU A 88 10.14 2.10 14.52
C GLU A 88 11.12 3.25 14.22
N ARG A 89 10.75 4.16 13.31
CA ARG A 89 11.58 5.31 12.95
C ARG A 89 11.75 6.30 14.11
N LEU A 90 10.69 6.57 14.87
CA LEU A 90 10.75 7.44 16.05
C LEU A 90 11.67 6.86 17.12
N LEU A 91 11.58 5.54 17.40
CA LEU A 91 12.48 4.86 18.33
C LEU A 91 13.95 4.98 17.90
N HIS A 92 14.24 4.71 16.62
CA HIS A 92 15.60 4.87 16.09
C HIS A 92 16.11 6.32 16.16
N LEU A 93 15.22 7.31 16.02
CA LEU A 93 15.58 8.72 16.18
C LEU A 93 15.94 9.03 17.63
N LEU A 94 15.11 8.59 18.58
CA LEU A 94 15.33 8.80 20.02
C LEU A 94 16.64 8.18 20.49
N CYS A 95 16.91 6.91 20.15
CA CYS A 95 18.19 6.26 20.47
C CYS A 95 19.40 7.02 19.91
N LYS A 96 19.31 7.54 18.68
CA LYS A 96 20.40 8.30 18.06
C LYS A 96 20.63 9.66 18.73
N LEU A 97 19.57 10.30 19.24
CA LEU A 97 19.67 11.57 19.94
C LEU A 97 20.33 11.40 21.31
N GLU A 98 19.99 10.33 22.04
CA GLU A 98 20.66 10.02 23.32
C GLU A 98 22.14 9.73 23.14
N VAL A 99 22.50 8.92 22.13
CA VAL A 99 23.92 8.64 21.80
C VAL A 99 24.68 9.90 21.39
N LYS A 100 24.03 10.87 20.74
CA LYS A 100 24.64 12.17 20.40
C LYS A 100 24.81 13.11 21.60
N LYS A 101 24.02 12.96 22.67
CA LYS A 101 24.19 13.73 23.91
C LYS A 101 25.33 13.20 24.80
N LEU A 102 25.71 11.94 24.61
CA LEU A 102 26.79 11.26 25.34
C LEU A 102 28.17 11.36 24.66
N LYS A 103 28.27 12.07 23.53
CA LYS A 103 29.51 12.43 22.84
C LYS A 103 29.75 13.93 22.95
#